data_AF-A0A060C3S6-F1
#
_entry.id   AF-A0A060C3S6-F1
#
_cell.length_a   1.000
_cell.length_b   1.000
_cell.length_c   1.000
_cell.angle_alpha   90.00
_cell.angle_beta   90.00
_cell.angle_gamma   90.00
#
_symmetry.space_group_name_H-M   'P 1'
#
loop_
_entity.id
_entity.type
_entity.pdbx_description
1 polymer ?
#
loop_
_entity_poly.entity_id
_entity_poly.type
_entity_poly.pdbx_seq_one_letter_code
_entity_poly.pdbx_strand_id
1 'polypeptide(L)'
;TAGRLADAVFHAIDGWRDTDSPPTAPGQLIQYVSAHDDLTLWDKLCLSMRGSAVSESDFDASGSISDIMIANVLAAGIVFVSAGIPFLLSGEEFARTKFGCDNSFESSHQLNMLDWARARRLGDLTSWYRRLIAIRRKESDL
;
A
#
# COMPACT_ATOMS: atom_id res chain seq x y z
N THR A 1 -19.19 20.95 16.06
CA THR A 1 -18.66 19.64 16.53
C THR A 1 -18.91 18.51 15.53
N ALA A 2 -18.74 18.77 14.24
CA ALA A 2 -18.49 17.77 13.19
C ALA A 2 -17.76 18.49 12.05
N GLY A 3 -18.25 19.69 11.67
CA GLY A 3 -17.59 20.58 10.70
C GLY A 3 -16.16 21.01 11.06
N ARG A 4 -15.88 21.38 12.32
CA ARG A 4 -14.50 21.72 12.76
C ARG A 4 -13.52 20.55 12.66
N LEU A 5 -13.99 19.31 12.79
CA LEU A 5 -13.13 18.14 12.66
C LEU A 5 -12.92 17.79 11.18
N ALA A 6 -13.96 17.97 10.35
CA ALA A 6 -13.86 17.81 8.91
C ALA A 6 -12.82 18.77 8.30
N ASP A 7 -12.85 20.05 8.65
CA ASP A 7 -11.85 21.02 8.18
C ASP A 7 -10.43 20.65 8.64
N ALA A 8 -10.27 20.25 9.91
CA ALA A 8 -8.98 19.84 10.44
C ALA A 8 -8.43 18.58 9.77
N VAL A 9 -9.27 17.60 9.47
CA VAL A 9 -8.90 16.39 8.71
C VAL A 9 -8.55 16.74 7.28
N PHE A 10 -9.30 17.67 6.65
CA PHE A 10 -9.04 18.12 5.29
C PHE A 10 -7.67 18.80 5.16
N HIS A 11 -7.30 19.62 6.15
CA HIS A 11 -6.00 20.29 6.19
C HIS A 11 -4.85 19.41 6.72
N ALA A 12 -5.13 18.23 7.27
CA ALA A 12 -4.11 17.29 7.75
C ALA A 12 -3.64 16.30 6.67
N ILE A 13 -4.29 16.28 5.49
CA ILE A 13 -3.85 15.48 4.35
C ILE A 13 -2.76 16.29 3.62
N ASP A 14 -1.49 16.04 3.97
CA ASP A 14 -0.29 16.68 3.39
C ASP A 14 -0.17 16.55 1.85
N GLY A 15 -1.03 15.76 1.21
CA GLY A 15 -1.20 15.73 -0.25
C GLY A 15 -1.81 17.01 -0.83
N TRP A 16 -2.36 17.90 0.02
CA TRP A 16 -2.96 19.17 -0.36
C TRP A 16 -1.96 20.33 -0.23
N ARG A 17 -1.07 20.50 -1.22
CA ARG A 17 -0.14 21.65 -1.28
C ARG A 17 -0.85 22.93 -1.74
N ASP A 18 -1.65 23.55 -0.88
CA ASP A 18 -2.21 24.91 -1.07
C ASP A 18 -2.77 25.19 -2.48
N THR A 19 -3.39 24.19 -3.12
CA THR A 19 -4.00 24.39 -4.44
C THR A 19 -5.33 25.13 -4.28
N ASP A 20 -5.62 26.08 -5.16
CA ASP A 20 -6.80 26.96 -5.06
C ASP A 20 -8.16 26.22 -5.23
N SER A 21 -8.20 24.90 -5.43
CA SER A 21 -9.40 24.16 -5.84
C SER A 21 -9.56 22.79 -5.18
N PRO A 22 -10.03 22.72 -3.90
CA PRO A 22 -10.24 21.49 -3.13
C PRO A 22 -11.01 20.40 -3.88
N PRO A 23 -10.71 19.09 -3.67
CA PRO A 23 -11.58 18.03 -4.13
C PRO A 23 -12.97 18.23 -3.52
N THR A 24 -13.95 18.32 -4.39
CA THR A 24 -15.36 18.52 -4.05
C THR A 24 -16.13 17.20 -4.00
N ALA A 25 -15.56 16.12 -4.50
CA ALA A 25 -16.14 14.78 -4.50
C ALA A 25 -15.07 13.70 -4.27
N PRO A 26 -15.42 12.55 -3.63
CA PRO A 26 -14.48 11.46 -3.41
C PRO A 26 -13.81 10.94 -4.69
N GLY A 27 -14.48 10.99 -5.84
CA GLY A 27 -13.91 10.57 -7.13
C GLY A 27 -12.69 11.38 -7.60
N GLN A 28 -12.34 12.48 -6.92
CA GLN A 28 -11.13 13.26 -7.17
C GLN A 28 -9.95 12.84 -6.27
N LEU A 29 -10.16 11.88 -5.36
CA LEU A 29 -9.16 11.36 -4.43
C LEU A 29 -8.63 10.02 -4.93
N ILE A 30 -7.30 9.92 -5.09
CA ILE A 30 -6.62 8.64 -5.35
C ILE A 30 -6.03 8.15 -4.03
N GLN A 31 -6.58 7.06 -3.49
CA GLN A 31 -6.13 6.46 -2.24
C GLN A 31 -5.07 5.39 -2.55
N TYR A 32 -3.85 5.55 -2.04
CA TYR A 32 -2.76 4.60 -2.25
C TYR A 32 -1.79 4.59 -1.07
N VAL A 33 -0.97 3.55 -1.00
CA VAL A 33 0.08 3.40 0.02
C VAL A 33 1.46 3.14 -0.57
N SER A 34 1.56 2.69 -1.82
CA SER A 34 2.81 2.69 -2.58
C SER A 34 2.56 2.84 -4.08
N ALA A 35 3.60 3.26 -4.80
CA ALA A 35 3.60 3.41 -6.25
C ALA A 35 4.92 2.91 -6.82
N HIS A 36 5.21 3.20 -8.09
CA HIS A 36 6.48 2.80 -8.69
C HIS A 36 7.67 3.58 -8.11
N ASP A 37 7.43 4.84 -7.75
CA ASP A 37 8.31 5.70 -6.97
C ASP A 37 8.37 5.26 -5.52
N ASP A 38 9.49 5.58 -4.87
CA ASP A 38 9.80 5.22 -3.49
C ASP A 38 9.82 3.70 -3.24
N LEU A 39 9.74 3.34 -1.95
CA LEU A 39 9.69 1.96 -1.49
C LEU A 39 8.34 1.33 -1.83
N THR A 40 8.38 0.03 -2.13
CA THR A 40 7.18 -0.81 -2.09
C THR A 40 6.58 -0.79 -0.67
N LEU A 41 5.27 -1.04 -0.56
CA LEU A 41 4.63 -1.16 0.76
C LEU A 41 5.33 -2.21 1.65
N TRP A 42 5.70 -3.36 1.08
CA TRP A 42 6.38 -4.41 1.83
C TRP A 42 7.72 -3.93 2.39
N ASP A 43 8.57 -3.33 1.55
CA ASP A 43 9.89 -2.87 1.99
C ASP A 43 9.79 -1.76 3.04
N LYS A 44 8.83 -0.85 2.88
CA LYS A 44 8.57 0.19 3.87
C LYS A 44 8.16 -0.39 5.22
N LEU A 45 7.29 -1.39 5.23
CA LEU A 45 6.87 -2.08 6.46
C LEU A 45 8.04 -2.84 7.10
N CYS A 46 8.83 -3.58 6.32
CA CYS A 46 10.04 -4.24 6.83
C CYS A 46 10.98 -3.23 7.51
N LEU A 47 11.31 -2.14 6.83
CA LEU A 47 12.23 -1.12 7.33
C LEU A 47 11.67 -0.40 8.57
N SER A 48 10.40 -0.01 8.56
CA SER A 48 9.79 0.72 9.68
C SER A 48 9.55 -0.13 10.93
N MET A 49 9.18 -1.41 10.75
CA MET A 49 8.86 -2.30 11.87
C MET A 49 10.08 -3.02 12.45
N ARG A 50 11.17 -3.13 11.69
CA ARG A 50 12.42 -3.75 12.15
C ARG A 50 13.51 -2.74 12.47
N GLY A 51 13.50 -1.56 11.85
CA GLY A 51 14.55 -0.56 12.02
C GLY A 51 15.93 -1.11 11.63
N SER A 52 16.92 -0.94 12.51
CA SER A 52 18.28 -1.45 12.29
C SER A 52 18.39 -2.98 12.33
N ALA A 53 17.35 -3.70 12.78
CA ALA A 53 17.33 -5.16 12.82
C ALA A 53 16.75 -5.81 11.56
N VAL A 54 16.42 -5.03 10.53
CA VAL A 54 15.91 -5.55 9.25
C VAL A 54 16.93 -6.49 8.61
N SER A 55 16.45 -7.59 8.05
CA SER A 55 17.26 -8.59 7.37
C SER A 55 16.73 -8.91 5.98
N GLU A 56 17.55 -9.55 5.16
CA GLU A 56 17.14 -10.07 3.85
C GLU A 56 15.96 -11.04 3.96
N SER A 57 15.89 -11.81 5.06
CA SER A 57 14.78 -12.72 5.32
C SER A 57 13.43 -12.02 5.56
N ASP A 58 13.44 -10.76 6.01
CA ASP A 58 12.23 -9.94 6.12
C ASP A 58 11.75 -9.53 4.72
N PHE A 59 12.65 -9.04 3.85
CA PHE A 59 12.32 -8.69 2.46
C PHE A 59 11.84 -9.91 1.67
N ASP A 60 12.47 -11.06 1.84
CA ASP A 60 12.08 -12.31 1.21
C ASP A 60 10.79 -12.93 1.77
N ALA A 61 10.24 -12.37 2.85
CA ALA A 61 9.11 -12.94 3.58
C ALA A 61 9.35 -14.41 3.96
N SER A 62 10.57 -14.71 4.43
CA SER A 62 11.02 -16.05 4.88
C SER A 62 11.35 -16.08 6.38
N GLY A 63 11.56 -14.92 7.00
CA GLY A 63 11.73 -14.78 8.44
C GLY A 63 10.41 -14.79 9.23
N SER A 64 10.45 -14.30 10.47
CA SER A 64 9.26 -14.08 11.29
C SER A 64 8.54 -12.82 10.85
N ILE A 65 7.58 -12.96 9.94
CA ILE A 65 6.93 -11.83 9.23
C ILE A 65 5.43 -11.68 9.51
N SER A 66 4.88 -12.40 10.49
CA SER A 66 3.44 -12.42 10.76
C SER A 66 2.86 -11.03 11.10
N ASP A 67 3.60 -10.22 11.85
CA ASP A 67 3.24 -8.86 12.20
C ASP A 67 3.29 -7.91 10.99
N ILE A 68 4.32 -8.02 10.15
CA ILE A 68 4.45 -7.26 8.89
C ILE A 68 3.30 -7.62 7.94
N MET A 69 2.92 -8.90 7.86
CA MET A 69 1.77 -9.34 7.07
C MET A 69 0.44 -8.76 7.57
N ILE A 70 0.24 -8.68 8.89
CA ILE A 70 -0.93 -8.04 9.47
C ILE A 70 -0.95 -6.55 9.10
N ALA A 71 0.19 -5.86 9.18
CA ALA A 71 0.28 -4.46 8.78
C ALA A 71 -0.02 -4.24 7.29
N ASN A 72 0.47 -5.12 6.40
CA ASN A 72 0.16 -5.08 4.98
C ASN A 72 -1.35 -5.27 4.72
N VAL A 73 -1.95 -6.30 5.34
CA VAL A 73 -3.40 -6.58 5.27
C VAL A 73 -4.24 -5.39 5.76
N LEU A 74 -3.81 -4.74 6.85
CA LEU A 74 -4.46 -3.56 7.39
C LEU A 74 -4.36 -2.37 6.44
N ALA A 75 -3.17 -2.09 5.91
CA ALA A 75 -2.95 -1.00 4.95
C ALA A 75 -3.81 -1.18 3.69
N ALA A 76 -3.84 -2.38 3.12
CA ALA A 76 -4.73 -2.73 2.01
C ALA A 76 -6.20 -2.52 2.38
N GLY A 77 -6.60 -2.98 3.57
CA GLY A 77 -7.94 -2.80 4.10
C GLY A 77 -8.35 -1.33 4.09
N ILE A 78 -7.54 -0.46 4.68
CA ILE A 78 -7.77 0.99 4.73
C ILE A 78 -7.95 1.58 3.33
N VAL A 79 -7.08 1.25 2.38
CA VAL A 79 -7.19 1.74 1.00
C VAL A 79 -8.52 1.32 0.37
N PHE A 80 -8.93 0.06 0.53
CA PHE A 80 -10.13 -0.45 -0.13
C PHE A 80 -11.45 -0.03 0.53
N VAL A 81 -11.45 0.30 1.83
CA VAL A 81 -12.66 0.75 2.54
C VAL A 81 -12.76 2.27 2.67
N SER A 82 -11.75 3.03 2.22
CA SER A 82 -11.81 4.49 2.20
C SER A 82 -12.61 4.99 1.02
N ALA A 83 -13.29 6.13 1.19
CA ALA A 83 -13.93 6.85 0.09
C ALA A 83 -12.87 7.35 -0.91
N GLY A 84 -13.12 7.15 -2.19
CA GLY A 84 -12.26 7.61 -3.28
C GLY A 84 -11.96 6.53 -4.31
N ILE A 85 -10.88 6.69 -5.07
CA ILE A 85 -10.44 5.71 -6.07
C ILE A 85 -9.20 5.00 -5.51
N PRO A 86 -9.29 3.70 -5.14
CA PRO A 86 -8.12 2.97 -4.70
C PRO A 86 -7.17 2.72 -5.86
N PHE A 87 -5.88 2.95 -5.62
CA PHE A 87 -4.78 2.63 -6.51
C PHE A 87 -3.82 1.69 -5.78
N LEU A 88 -3.25 0.75 -6.54
CA LEU A 88 -2.26 -0.21 -6.05
C LEU A 88 -1.07 -0.29 -6.98
N LEU A 89 0.11 -0.46 -6.40
CA LEU A 89 1.28 -0.91 -7.12
C LEU A 89 1.15 -2.41 -7.41
N SER A 90 1.35 -2.80 -8.67
CA SER A 90 1.33 -4.22 -9.04
C SER A 90 2.35 -5.01 -8.21
N GLY A 91 1.83 -6.06 -7.55
CA GLY A 91 2.58 -6.97 -6.70
C GLY A 91 2.51 -6.68 -5.20
N GLU A 92 1.89 -5.58 -4.77
CA GLU A 92 1.58 -5.38 -3.34
C GLU A 92 0.78 -6.55 -2.76
N GLU A 93 -0.13 -7.13 -3.55
CA GLU A 93 -0.99 -8.25 -3.17
C GLU A 93 -0.22 -9.55 -2.90
N PHE A 94 1.06 -9.61 -3.25
CA PHE A 94 1.97 -10.68 -2.88
C PHE A 94 3.29 -10.14 -2.31
N ALA A 95 3.20 -9.04 -1.57
CA ALA A 95 4.29 -8.46 -0.82
C ALA A 95 5.54 -8.19 -1.68
N ARG A 96 5.36 -7.64 -2.90
CA ARG A 96 6.46 -7.29 -3.80
C ARG A 96 7.53 -6.52 -3.05
N THR A 97 8.77 -6.92 -3.24
CA THR A 97 9.96 -6.30 -2.67
C THR A 97 10.89 -5.84 -3.79
N LYS A 98 11.58 -4.73 -3.56
CA LYS A 98 12.76 -4.29 -4.29
C LYS A 98 13.97 -4.24 -3.33
N PHE A 99 13.95 -5.06 -2.28
CA PHE A 99 15.01 -5.19 -1.27
C PHE A 99 15.45 -3.86 -0.66
N GLY A 100 14.50 -2.96 -0.43
CA GLY A 100 14.78 -1.64 0.17
C GLY A 100 15.30 -0.59 -0.82
N CYS A 101 15.32 -0.88 -2.13
CA CYS A 101 15.58 0.12 -3.16
C CYS A 101 14.36 1.04 -3.32
N ASP A 102 14.53 2.31 -2.93
CA ASP A 102 13.51 3.36 -3.00
C ASP A 102 13.46 4.07 -4.36
N ASN A 103 14.52 3.99 -5.16
CA ASN A 103 14.53 4.55 -6.51
C ASN A 103 15.09 3.57 -7.54
N SER A 104 14.21 2.75 -8.11
CA SER A 104 14.61 1.63 -8.98
C SER A 104 14.50 1.93 -10.48
N PHE A 105 14.41 3.19 -10.89
CA PHE A 105 14.14 3.59 -12.29
C PHE A 105 15.14 3.01 -13.30
N GLU A 106 16.42 2.92 -12.94
CA GLU A 106 17.51 2.37 -13.76
C GLU A 106 18.05 1.02 -13.25
N SER A 107 17.41 0.46 -12.22
CA SER A 107 17.83 -0.79 -11.62
C SER A 107 17.57 -1.99 -12.54
N SER A 108 18.24 -3.10 -12.26
CA SER A 108 18.13 -4.32 -13.05
C SER A 108 16.69 -4.81 -13.21
N HIS A 109 16.40 -5.47 -14.34
CA HIS A 109 15.08 -6.03 -14.57
C HIS A 109 14.73 -7.08 -13.52
N GLN A 110 15.71 -7.83 -13.00
CA GLN A 110 15.51 -8.82 -11.95
C GLN A 110 14.96 -8.19 -10.67
N LEU A 111 15.42 -6.99 -10.31
CA LEU A 111 14.91 -6.24 -9.16
C LEU A 111 13.47 -5.75 -9.39
N ASN A 112 13.17 -5.31 -10.61
CA ASN A 112 11.89 -4.67 -10.94
C ASN A 112 10.78 -5.65 -11.36
N MET A 113 11.13 -6.85 -11.80
CA MET A 113 10.18 -7.85 -12.32
C MET A 113 9.19 -8.32 -11.24
N LEU A 114 7.97 -8.64 -11.66
CA LEU A 114 7.00 -9.31 -10.79
C LEU A 114 7.43 -10.77 -10.57
N ASP A 115 7.69 -11.13 -9.31
CA ASP A 115 8.00 -12.50 -8.93
C ASP A 115 6.72 -13.35 -8.79
N TRP A 116 6.39 -14.06 -9.86
CA TRP A 116 5.25 -14.97 -9.90
C TRP A 116 5.42 -16.22 -9.01
N ALA A 117 6.65 -16.60 -8.64
CA ALA A 117 6.87 -17.66 -7.67
C ALA A 117 6.50 -17.18 -6.26
N ARG A 118 6.85 -15.94 -5.92
CA ARG A 118 6.38 -15.26 -4.70
C ARG A 118 4.86 -15.12 -4.67
N ALA A 119 4.23 -14.73 -5.78
CA ALA A 119 2.77 -14.66 -5.88
C ALA A 119 2.07 -15.99 -5.56
N ARG A 120 2.65 -17.12 -5.99
CA ARG A 120 2.17 -18.46 -5.64
C ARG A 120 2.43 -18.80 -4.16
N ARG A 121 3.63 -18.51 -3.66
CA ARG A 121 4.03 -18.78 -2.26
C ARG A 121 3.19 -17.99 -1.25
N LEU A 122 2.81 -16.76 -1.59
CA LEU A 122 2.03 -15.85 -0.76
C LEU A 122 0.56 -15.75 -1.21
N GLY A 123 0.02 -16.83 -1.78
CA GLY A 123 -1.33 -16.86 -2.38
C GLY A 123 -2.48 -16.50 -1.42
N ASP A 124 -2.27 -16.62 -0.11
CA ASP A 124 -3.23 -16.19 0.90
C ASP A 124 -3.39 -14.67 0.93
N LEU A 125 -2.30 -13.92 0.78
CA LEU A 125 -2.32 -12.46 0.70
C LEU A 125 -3.00 -12.02 -0.60
N THR A 126 -2.66 -12.65 -1.73
CA THR A 126 -3.33 -12.40 -3.02
C THR A 126 -4.84 -12.65 -2.91
N SER A 127 -5.23 -13.73 -2.21
CA SER A 127 -6.63 -14.06 -1.95
C SER A 127 -7.32 -13.04 -1.04
N TRP A 128 -6.59 -12.44 -0.10
CA TRP A 128 -7.10 -11.37 0.74
C TRP A 128 -7.41 -10.11 -0.07
N TYR A 129 -6.47 -9.62 -0.87
CA TYR A 129 -6.69 -8.48 -1.77
C TYR A 129 -7.85 -8.72 -2.73
N ARG A 130 -7.95 -9.93 -3.31
CA ARG A 130 -9.09 -10.32 -4.16
C ARG A 130 -10.43 -10.20 -3.44
N ARG A 131 -10.50 -10.57 -2.15
CA ARG A 131 -11.72 -10.42 -1.33
C ARG A 131 -12.03 -8.95 -1.06
N LEU A 132 -11.04 -8.12 -0.74
CA LEU A 132 -11.24 -6.68 -0.53
C LEU A 132 -11.80 -6.00 -1.79
N ILE A 133 -11.24 -6.31 -2.96
CA ILE A 133 -11.74 -5.82 -4.25
C ILE A 133 -13.20 -6.26 -4.47
N ALA A 134 -13.53 -7.52 -4.16
CA ALA A 134 -14.88 -8.03 -4.31
C ALA A 134 -15.88 -7.34 -3.37
N ILE A 135 -15.48 -7.05 -2.12
CA ILE A 135 -16.31 -6.29 -1.15
C ILE A 135 -16.56 -4.88 -1.69
N ARG A 136 -15.51 -4.15 -2.07
CA ARG A 136 -15.64 -2.79 -2.60
C ARG A 136 -16.55 -2.72 -3.83
N ARG A 137 -16.46 -3.70 -4.74
CA ARG A 137 -17.32 -3.75 -5.92
C ARG A 137 -18.80 -3.99 -5.61
N LYS A 138 -19.10 -4.62 -4.46
CA LYS A 138 -20.46 -4.98 -4.06
C LYS A 138 -21.13 -3.86 -3.28
N GLU A 139 -20.37 -3.16 -2.43
CA GLU A 139 -20.88 -2.11 -1.56
C GLU A 139 -20.79 -0.75 -2.27
N SER A 140 -21.91 -0.25 -2.78
CA SER A 140 -21.98 1.02 -3.53
C SER A 140 -21.56 2.27 -2.74
N ASP A 141 -21.55 2.15 -1.41
CA ASP A 141 -21.24 3.24 -0.49
C ASP A 141 -19.73 3.33 -0.19
N LEU A 142 -18.93 2.38 -0.68
CA LEU A 142 -17.47 2.36 -0.58
C LEU A 142 -16.78 2.96 -1.81
#